data_AF-A0A6J5A776-F1
#
_entry.id   AF-A0A6J5A776-F1
#
_cell.length_a   1.000
_cell.length_b   1.000
_cell.length_c   1.000
_cell.angle_alpha   90.00
_cell.angle_beta   90.00
_cell.angle_gamma   90.00
#
_symmetry.space_group_name_H-M   'P 1'
#
loop_
_entity.id
_entity.type
_entity.pdbx_description
1 polymer ?
#
loop_
_entity_poly.entity_id
_entity_poly.type
_entity_poly.pdbx_seq_one_letter_code
_entity_poly.pdbx_strand_id
1 'polypeptide(L)' 'MLLDNKVVIVTGAASPRGIGKATAKALTEQGARIVILDLREGDARAIRPH' A
#
# COMPACT_ATOMS: atom_id res chain seq x y z
N MET A 1 15.75 -3.99 -7.04
CA MET A 1 14.95 -4.81 -6.09
C MET A 1 14.04 -5.75 -6.88
N LEU A 2 13.26 -6.64 -6.23
CA LEU A 2 12.45 -7.65 -6.95
C LEU A 2 11.30 -7.07 -7.77
N LEU A 3 10.80 -5.87 -7.44
CA LEU A 3 9.61 -5.25 -8.03
C LEU A 3 9.90 -3.89 -8.68
N ASP A 4 11.15 -3.64 -9.10
CA ASP A 4 11.51 -2.41 -9.78
C ASP A 4 10.62 -2.16 -11.00
N ASN A 5 10.19 -0.91 -11.16
CA ASN A 5 9.30 -0.46 -12.25
C ASN A 5 7.93 -1.16 -12.29
N LYS A 6 7.47 -1.75 -11.17
CA LYS A 6 6.12 -2.31 -11.05
C LYS A 6 5.19 -1.38 -10.28
N VAL A 7 3.94 -1.30 -10.74
CA VAL A 7 2.84 -0.69 -9.99
C VAL A 7 2.01 -1.80 -9.37
N VAL A 8 1.74 -1.73 -8.07
CA VAL A 8 0.95 -2.74 -7.35
C VAL A 8 -0.21 -2.08 -6.64
N ILE A 9 -1.41 -2.62 -6.83
CA ILE A 9 -2.63 -2.21 -6.12
C ILE A 9 -2.82 -3.14 -4.93
N VAL A 10 -2.97 -2.57 -3.74
CA VAL A 10 -3.27 -3.33 -2.52
C VAL A 10 -4.61 -2.87 -1.95
N THR A 11 -5.56 -3.79 -1.86
CA THR A 11 -6.89 -3.55 -1.27
C THR A 11 -6.87 -3.72 0.25
N GLY A 12 -7.72 -2.98 0.97
CA GLY A 12 -7.85 -3.10 2.43
C GLY A 12 -6.58 -2.66 3.21
N ALA A 13 -5.77 -1.81 2.60
CA ALA A 13 -4.47 -1.40 3.14
C ALA A 13 -4.49 -0.05 3.86
N ALA A 14 -5.67 0.58 4.04
CA ALA A 14 -5.78 1.83 4.77
C ALA A 14 -5.77 1.65 6.30
N SER A 15 -6.05 0.43 6.80
CA SER A 15 -6.07 0.16 8.24
C SER A 15 -4.66 0.25 8.87
N PRO A 16 -4.45 1.04 9.94
CA PRO A 16 -3.14 1.21 10.57
C PRO A 16 -2.50 -0.08 11.11
N ARG A 17 -3.32 -1.07 11.47
CA ARG A 17 -2.91 -2.37 12.04
C ARG A 17 -3.23 -3.54 11.10
N GLY A 18 -3.64 -3.27 9.86
CA GLY A 18 -4.09 -4.29 8.91
C GLY A 18 -2.94 -4.97 8.18
N ILE A 19 -3.15 -6.22 7.78
CA ILE A 19 -2.20 -6.99 6.97
C ILE A 19 -1.97 -6.30 5.62
N GLY A 20 -3.00 -5.69 5.01
CA GLY A 20 -2.86 -4.95 3.76
C GLY A 20 -1.80 -3.84 3.83
N LYS A 21 -1.72 -3.12 4.95
CA LYS A 21 -0.69 -2.09 5.16
C LYS A 21 0.71 -2.69 5.28
N ALA A 22 0.85 -3.80 6.00
CA ALA A 22 2.11 -4.51 6.12
C ALA A 22 2.58 -5.05 4.76
N THR A 23 1.67 -5.60 3.96
CA THR A 23 1.92 -6.04 2.59
C THR A 23 2.37 -4.90 1.69
N ALA A 24 1.65 -3.76 1.71
CA ALA A 24 2.02 -2.57 0.96
C ALA A 24 3.46 -2.12 1.29
N LYS A 25 3.80 -2.05 2.58
CA LYS A 25 5.15 -1.68 3.04
C LYS A 25 6.22 -2.65 2.53
N ALA A 26 6.00 -3.95 2.66
CA ALA A 26 6.95 -4.96 2.21
C ALA A 26 7.19 -4.90 0.69
N LEU A 27 6.15 -4.61 -0.10
CA LEU A 27 6.26 -4.47 -1.56
C LEU A 27 6.96 -3.17 -1.96
N THR A 28 6.72 -2.05 -1.26
CA THR A 28 7.49 -0.81 -1.42
C THR A 28 8.98 -1.04 -1.16
N GLU A 29 9.32 -1.77 -0.10
CA GLU A 29 10.71 -2.12 0.23
C GLU A 29 11.38 -2.99 -0.85
N GLN A 30 10.59 -3.59 -1.75
CA GLN A 30 11.05 -4.31 -2.93
C GLN A 30 11.00 -3.47 -4.22
N GLY A 31 10.79 -2.16 -4.14
CA GLY A 31 10.93 -1.22 -5.27
C GLY A 31 9.64 -0.95 -6.05
N ALA A 32 8.50 -1.46 -5.57
CA ALA A 32 7.21 -1.23 -6.21
C ALA A 32 6.67 0.17 -5.93
N ARG A 33 5.97 0.74 -6.91
CA ARG A 33 5.07 1.89 -6.71
C ARG A 33 3.70 1.39 -6.27
N ILE A 34 3.27 1.77 -5.07
CA ILE A 34 2.04 1.24 -4.47
C ILE A 34 0.84 2.17 -4.69
N VAL A 35 -0.31 1.57 -4.94
CA VAL A 35 -1.63 2.21 -4.91
C VAL A 35 -2.46 1.53 -3.81
N ILE A 36 -2.99 2.34 -2.91
CA ILE A 36 -3.85 1.88 -1.81
C ILE A 36 -5.30 2.04 -2.22
N LEU A 37 -6.08 0.96 -2.14
CA LEU A 37 -7.52 0.96 -2.38
C LEU A 37 -8.25 0.49 -1.12
N ASP A 38 -9.20 1.29 -0.63
CA ASP A 38 -10.00 0.93 0.54
C ASP A 38 -11.42 1.48 0.40
N LEU A 39 -12.34 0.97 1.22
CA LEU A 39 -13.76 1.35 1.16
C LEU A 39 -14.02 2.74 1.72
N ARG A 40 -13.26 3.13 2.75
CA ARG A 40 -13.40 4.44 3.40
C ARG A 40 -12.38 5.41 2.83
N GLU A 41 -12.87 6.39 2.07
CA GLU A 41 -12.04 7.43 1.46
C GLU A 41 -11.19 8.17 2.50
N GLY A 42 -11.75 8.48 3.66
CA GLY A 42 -11.04 9.16 4.75
C GLY A 42 -9.81 8.38 5.24
N ASP A 43 -9.95 7.06 5.41
CA ASP A 43 -8.85 6.19 5.81
C ASP A 43 -7.78 6.13 4.73
N ALA A 44 -8.18 5.99 3.46
CA ALA A 44 -7.26 5.94 2.32
C ALA A 44 -6.49 7.25 2.15
N ARG A 45 -7.13 8.41 2.35
CA ARG A 45 -6.48 9.73 2.27
C ARG A 45 -5.56 10.02 3.45
N ALA A 46 -5.82 9.43 4.62
CA ALA A 46 -4.97 9.58 5.80
C ALA A 46 -3.65 8.80 5.71
N ILE A 47 -3.51 7.90 4.72
CA ILE A 47 -2.28 7.15 4.49
C ILE A 47 -1.17 8.09 4.01
N ARG A 48 -0.01 8.01 4.68
CA ARG A 48 1.21 8.66 4.21
C ARG A 48 1.77 7.86 3.02
N PRO A 49 2.24 8.51 1.93
CA PRO A 49 2.85 7.80 0.82
C PRO A 49 4.04 6.94 1.29
N HIS A 50 4.13 5.74 0.71
CA HIS A 50 5.19 4.76 0.89
C HIS A 50 6.13 4.80 -0.30
#